data_AF-A0A448TUL8-F1
#
_entry.id   AF-A0A448TUL8-F1
#
_cell.length_a   1.000
_cell.length_b   1.000
_cell.length_c   1.000
_cell.angle_alpha   90.00
_cell.angle_beta   90.00
_cell.angle_gamma   90.00
#
_symmetry.space_group_name_H-M   'P 1'
#
loop_
_entity.id
_entity.type
_entity.pdbx_description
1 polymer ?
#
loop_
_entity_poly.entity_id
_entity_poly.type
_entity_poly.pdbx_seq_one_letter_code
_entity_poly.pdbx_strand_id
1 'polypeptide(L)'
;MLWGLFSLGIIIIAVMLAYAVYLLLKLKKQKLAFRKARQARAERLKESILIIAKAMQSGDCNFSEGVIRIKMLLQPLGLDFMRYPAMQNLYNVVMDMPTHDARKALKRNERMRLDLIREKAEDDYQDSIHQELPTLIQEVKAYVIN
;
A
#
# COMPACT_ATOMS: atom_id res chain seq x y z
N MET A 1 -26.87 -25.45 -54.77
CA MET A 1 -26.09 -25.91 -53.60
C MET A 1 -25.02 -24.91 -53.14
N LEU A 2 -24.14 -24.37 -54.00
CA LEU A 2 -23.08 -23.43 -53.57
C LEU A 2 -23.58 -22.15 -52.85
N TRP A 3 -24.64 -21.51 -53.34
CA TRP A 3 -25.16 -20.26 -52.79
C TRP A 3 -25.62 -20.38 -51.32
N GLY A 4 -26.19 -21.51 -50.92
CA GLY A 4 -26.58 -21.75 -49.53
C GLY A 4 -25.40 -21.87 -48.57
N LEU A 5 -24.29 -22.46 -49.05
CA LEU A 5 -23.05 -22.57 -48.28
C LEU A 5 -22.41 -21.19 -48.07
N PHE A 6 -22.41 -20.34 -49.11
CA PHE A 6 -21.92 -18.96 -49.01
C PHE A 6 -22.73 -18.13 -48.03
N SER A 7 -24.06 -18.18 -48.10
CA SER A 7 -24.94 -17.45 -47.17
C SER A 7 -24.72 -17.88 -45.72
N LEU A 8 -24.58 -19.19 -45.46
CA LEU A 8 -24.30 -19.70 -44.13
C LEU A 8 -22.94 -19.22 -43.59
N GLY A 9 -21.91 -19.23 -44.44
CA GLY A 9 -20.59 -18.69 -44.09
C GLY A 9 -20.65 -17.21 -43.70
N ILE A 10 -21.38 -16.39 -44.46
CA ILE A 10 -21.58 -14.97 -44.16
C ILE A 10 -22.26 -14.77 -42.81
N ILE A 11 -23.30 -15.56 -42.51
CA ILE A 11 -24.02 -15.49 -41.22
C ILE A 11 -23.08 -15.83 -40.06
N ILE A 12 -22.29 -16.90 -40.18
CA ILE A 12 -21.33 -17.29 -39.14
C ILE A 12 -20.31 -16.16 -38.90
N ILE A 13 -19.74 -15.60 -39.98
CA ILE A 13 -18.79 -14.49 -39.89
C ILE A 13 -19.43 -13.27 -39.20
N ALA A 14 -20.67 -12.92 -39.57
CA ALA A 14 -21.39 -11.79 -38.99
C ALA A 14 -21.64 -11.98 -37.47
N VAL A 15 -22.04 -13.18 -37.05
CA VAL A 15 -22.25 -13.52 -35.63
C VAL A 15 -20.93 -13.46 -34.85
N MET A 16 -19.85 -14.01 -35.40
CA MET A 16 -18.53 -13.96 -34.77
C MET A 16 -18.02 -12.52 -34.63
N LEU A 17 -18.22 -11.69 -35.67
CA LEU A 17 -17.81 -10.28 -35.64
C LEU A 17 -18.62 -9.50 -34.59
N ALA A 18 -19.93 -9.71 -34.51
CA ALA A 18 -20.78 -9.09 -33.49
C ALA A 18 -20.33 -9.48 -32.07
N TYR A 19 -20.03 -10.76 -31.85
CA TYR A 19 -19.54 -11.25 -30.56
C TYR A 19 -18.16 -10.67 -30.20
N ALA A 20 -17.24 -10.60 -31.17
CA ALA A 20 -15.93 -9.99 -30.97
C ALA A 20 -16.05 -8.51 -30.58
N VAL A 21 -16.91 -7.74 -31.25
CA VAL A 21 -17.18 -6.33 -30.90
C VAL A 21 -17.75 -6.23 -29.48
N TYR A 22 -18.73 -7.06 -29.13
CA TYR A 22 -19.29 -7.10 -27.78
C TYR A 22 -18.20 -7.36 -26.72
N LEU A 23 -17.32 -8.34 -26.96
CA LEU A 23 -16.25 -8.70 -26.04
C LEU A 23 -15.23 -7.56 -25.90
N LEU A 24 -14.88 -6.87 -26.99
CA LEU A 24 -13.99 -5.71 -26.95
C LEU A 24 -14.58 -4.56 -26.14
N LEU A 25 -15.89 -4.28 -26.28
CA LEU A 25 -16.57 -3.25 -25.48
C LEU A 25 -16.61 -3.63 -23.99
N LYS A 26 -16.90 -4.90 -23.68
CA LYS A 26 -16.88 -5.41 -22.30
C LYS A 26 -15.48 -5.29 -21.68
N LEU A 27 -14.44 -5.68 -22.42
CA LEU A 27 -13.05 -5.57 -22.00
C LEU A 27 -12.64 -4.11 -21.75
N LYS A 28 -13.02 -3.18 -22.64
CA LYS A 28 -12.77 -1.74 -22.45
C LYS A 28 -13.41 -1.23 -21.15
N LYS A 29 -14.66 -1.60 -20.87
CA LYS A 29 -15.37 -1.23 -19.62
C LYS A 29 -14.65 -1.79 -18.39
N GLN A 30 -14.28 -3.07 -18.40
CA GLN A 30 -13.55 -3.72 -17.30
C GLN A 30 -12.19 -3.07 -17.07
N LYS A 31 -11.42 -2.81 -18.13
CA LYS A 31 -10.12 -2.11 -18.04
C LYS A 31 -10.26 -0.70 -17.48
N LEU A 32 -11.34 0.01 -17.80
CA LEU A 32 -11.60 1.33 -17.23
C LEU A 32 -11.95 1.24 -15.73
N ALA A 33 -12.84 0.32 -15.36
CA ALA A 33 -13.22 0.11 -13.96
C ALA A 33 -12.01 -0.30 -13.11
N PHE A 34 -11.18 -1.22 -13.60
CA PHE A 34 -9.95 -1.64 -12.93
C PHE A 34 -8.96 -0.48 -12.77
N ARG A 35 -8.73 0.32 -13.82
CA ARG A 35 -7.86 1.51 -13.73
C ARG A 35 -8.36 2.51 -12.70
N LYS A 36 -9.67 2.81 -12.69
CA LYS A 36 -10.29 3.70 -11.69
C LYS A 36 -10.15 3.15 -10.27
N ALA A 37 -10.41 1.86 -10.06
CA ALA A 37 -10.27 1.23 -8.75
C ALA A 37 -8.82 1.23 -8.26
N ARG A 38 -7.86 0.99 -9.17
CA ARG A 38 -6.42 1.06 -8.89
C ARG A 38 -6.00 2.48 -8.50
N GLN A 39 -6.44 3.49 -9.24
CA GLN A 39 -6.20 4.90 -8.92
C GLN A 39 -6.79 5.29 -7.56
N ALA A 40 -8.06 4.98 -7.31
CA ALA A 40 -8.71 5.27 -6.05
C ALA A 40 -8.07 4.53 -4.86
N ARG A 41 -7.54 3.32 -5.08
CA ARG A 41 -6.77 2.61 -4.06
C ARG A 41 -5.45 3.32 -3.76
N ALA A 42 -4.70 3.73 -4.78
CA ALA A 42 -3.43 4.42 -4.59
C ALA A 42 -3.60 5.78 -3.89
N GLU A 43 -4.61 6.57 -4.27
CA GLU A 43 -4.89 7.84 -3.58
C GLU A 43 -5.26 7.63 -2.11
N ARG A 44 -6.07 6.62 -1.78
CA ARG A 44 -6.37 6.27 -0.38
C ARG A 44 -5.13 5.86 0.41
N LEU A 45 -4.22 5.10 -0.20
CA LEU A 45 -2.95 4.72 0.44
C LEU A 45 -2.07 5.95 0.68
N LYS A 46 -1.93 6.83 -0.31
CA LYS A 46 -1.19 8.10 -0.18
C LYS A 46 -1.77 8.95 0.96
N GLU A 47 -3.07 9.17 0.95
CA GLU A 47 -3.78 9.92 1.99
C GLU A 47 -3.53 9.33 3.38
N SER A 48 -3.65 8.01 3.51
CA SER A 48 -3.39 7.30 4.77
C SER A 48 -1.94 7.51 5.25
N ILE A 49 -0.95 7.37 4.37
CA ILE A 49 0.46 7.60 4.71
C ILE A 49 0.68 9.05 5.14
N LEU A 50 0.10 10.02 4.42
CA LEU A 50 0.24 11.44 4.75
C LEU A 50 -0.40 11.79 6.09
N ILE A 51 -1.54 11.18 6.43
CA ILE A 51 -2.18 11.36 7.74
C ILE A 51 -1.27 10.82 8.84
N ILE A 52 -0.73 9.60 8.69
CA ILE A 52 0.16 8.99 9.68
C ILE A 52 1.44 9.81 9.83
N ALA A 53 2.09 10.20 8.72
CA ALA A 53 3.30 11.00 8.74
C ALA A 53 3.08 12.36 9.44
N LYS A 54 1.94 13.01 9.21
CA LYS A 54 1.58 14.24 9.93
C LYS A 54 1.33 14.00 11.42
N ALA A 55 0.63 12.92 11.78
CA ALA A 55 0.40 12.55 13.18
C ALA A 55 1.72 12.26 13.91
N MET A 56 2.71 11.68 13.23
CA MET A 56 4.06 11.51 13.76
C MET A 56 4.78 12.86 13.94
N GLN A 57 4.59 13.82 13.03
CA GLN A 57 5.16 15.16 13.18
C GLN A 57 4.54 15.95 14.35
N SER A 58 3.24 15.81 14.57
CA SER A 58 2.53 16.49 15.66
C SER A 58 2.65 15.78 17.01
N GLY A 59 3.21 14.57 17.05
CA GLY A 59 3.29 13.75 18.27
C GLY A 59 1.97 13.05 18.64
N ASP A 60 0.96 13.08 17.77
CA ASP A 60 -0.32 12.37 17.97
C ASP A 60 -0.19 10.85 17.76
N CYS A 61 0.90 10.40 17.14
CA CYS A 61 1.21 9.00 16.89
C CYS A 61 2.67 8.70 17.22
N ASN A 62 2.89 7.64 18.01
CA ASN A 62 4.23 7.17 18.35
C ASN A 62 5.00 6.71 17.10
N PHE A 63 6.31 6.93 17.08
CA PHE A 63 7.14 6.57 15.94
C PHE A 63 7.09 5.07 15.64
N SER A 64 7.10 4.19 16.66
CA SER A 64 7.01 2.75 16.46
C SER A 64 5.73 2.32 15.74
N GLU A 65 4.58 2.89 16.09
CA GLU A 65 3.31 2.61 15.41
C GLU A 65 3.35 3.17 13.97
N GLY A 66 3.83 4.40 13.82
CA GLY A 66 3.94 5.09 12.55
C GLY A 66 4.76 4.31 11.52
N VAL A 67 5.98 3.87 11.89
CA VAL A 67 6.88 3.14 10.97
C VAL A 67 6.32 1.79 10.55
N ILE A 68 5.66 1.05 11.44
CA ILE A 68 5.00 -0.22 11.11
C ILE A 68 3.90 0.03 10.07
N ARG A 69 3.02 1.02 10.31
CA ARG A 69 1.89 1.31 9.41
C ARG A 69 2.38 1.84 8.07
N ILE A 70 3.32 2.78 8.06
CA ILE A 70 3.86 3.37 6.83
C ILE A 70 4.53 2.31 5.97
N LYS A 71 5.36 1.42 6.55
CA LYS A 71 6.02 0.36 5.78
C LYS A 71 5.03 -0.53 5.03
N MET A 72 3.95 -0.94 5.69
CA MET A 72 2.90 -1.76 5.07
C MET A 72 2.11 -1.02 3.99
N LEU A 73 1.94 0.30 4.11
CA LEU A 73 1.20 1.11 3.13
C LEU A 73 2.04 1.52 1.92
N LEU A 74 3.38 1.60 2.05
CA LEU A 74 4.29 1.87 0.95
C LEU A 74 4.48 0.66 0.02
N GLN A 75 4.44 -0.56 0.56
CA GLN A 75 4.67 -1.79 -0.21
C GLN A 75 3.74 -1.92 -1.44
N PRO A 76 2.41 -1.72 -1.36
CA PRO A 76 1.54 -1.78 -2.54
C PRO A 76 1.75 -0.65 -3.55
N LEU A 77 2.40 0.45 -3.15
CA LEU A 77 2.77 1.54 -4.05
C LEU A 77 4.10 1.28 -4.78
N GLY A 78 4.86 0.27 -4.35
CA GLY A 78 6.19 -0.03 -4.87
C GLY A 78 7.25 0.98 -4.41
N LEU A 79 6.96 1.73 -3.35
CA LEU A 79 7.91 2.68 -2.76
C LEU A 79 8.78 1.94 -1.74
N ASP A 80 10.09 2.12 -1.87
CA ASP A 80 11.07 1.44 -1.03
C ASP A 80 11.22 2.15 0.33
N PHE A 81 10.92 1.42 1.40
CA PHE A 81 11.04 1.91 2.77
C PHE A 81 12.49 2.04 3.24
N MET A 82 13.44 1.33 2.60
CA MET A 82 14.86 1.40 2.93
C MET A 82 15.46 2.79 2.68
N ARG A 83 14.76 3.66 1.94
CA ARG A 83 15.15 5.05 1.70
C ARG A 83 15.06 5.95 2.96
N TYR A 84 14.43 5.44 4.02
CA TYR A 84 14.29 6.10 5.32
C TYR A 84 15.01 5.25 6.39
N PRO A 85 16.34 5.33 6.47
CA PRO A 85 17.14 4.44 7.31
C PRO A 85 16.76 4.47 8.80
N ALA A 86 16.44 5.63 9.38
CA ALA A 86 16.02 5.72 10.79
C ALA A 86 14.66 5.04 11.01
N MET A 87 13.68 5.30 10.14
CA MET A 87 12.40 4.60 10.19
C MET A 87 12.56 3.08 10.00
N GLN A 88 13.44 2.65 9.09
CA GLN A 88 13.74 1.25 8.82
C GLN A 88 14.46 0.57 9.99
N ASN A 89 15.37 1.28 10.67
CA ASN A 89 16.03 0.77 11.87
C ASN A 89 15.05 0.62 13.03
N LEU A 90 14.21 1.63 13.29
CA LEU A 90 13.17 1.53 14.32
C LEU A 90 12.22 0.37 14.02
N TYR A 91 11.77 0.23 12.76
CA TYR A 91 10.94 -0.89 12.33
C TYR A 91 11.58 -2.24 12.64
N ASN A 92 12.87 -2.43 12.34
CA ASN A 92 13.57 -3.69 12.60
C ASN A 92 13.61 -4.05 14.10
N VAL A 93 13.63 -3.05 14.98
CA VAL A 93 13.57 -3.29 16.43
C VAL A 93 12.18 -3.74 16.87
N VAL A 94 11.12 -3.13 16.31
CA VAL A 94 9.75 -3.31 16.82
C VAL A 94 8.92 -4.35 16.06
N MET A 95 9.33 -4.79 14.87
CA MET A 95 8.51 -5.63 13.98
C MET A 95 8.13 -6.99 14.57
N ASP A 96 9.03 -7.60 15.34
CA ASP A 96 8.84 -8.93 15.93
C ASP A 96 8.27 -8.87 17.36
N MET A 97 7.99 -7.66 17.87
CA MET A 97 7.45 -7.53 19.21
C MET A 97 6.02 -8.10 19.27
N PRO A 98 5.70 -8.94 20.27
CA PRO A 98 4.38 -9.54 20.40
C PRO A 98 3.32 -8.47 20.63
N THR A 99 2.20 -8.61 19.93
CA THR A 99 1.03 -7.73 20.01
C THR A 99 -0.17 -8.48 20.57
N HIS A 100 -1.25 -7.75 20.90
CA HIS A 100 -2.54 -8.29 21.35
C HIS A 100 -2.41 -9.41 22.42
N ASP A 101 -2.93 -10.60 22.15
CA ASP A 101 -3.00 -11.68 23.14
C ASP A 101 -1.62 -12.31 23.42
N ALA A 102 -0.71 -12.31 22.43
CA ALA A 102 0.68 -12.73 22.65
C ALA A 102 1.39 -11.81 23.67
N ARG A 103 1.11 -10.50 23.61
CA ARG A 103 1.62 -9.53 24.59
C ARG A 103 1.03 -9.73 25.99
N LYS A 104 -0.26 -10.08 26.08
CA LYS A 104 -0.93 -10.36 27.36
C LYS A 104 -0.39 -11.61 28.02
N ALA A 105 -0.02 -12.62 27.23
CA ALA A 105 0.57 -13.87 27.72
C ALA A 105 1.99 -13.71 28.29
N LEU A 106 2.69 -12.60 27.97
CA LEU A 106 4.02 -12.34 28.52
C LEU A 106 3.98 -12.11 30.04
N LYS A 107 5.02 -12.60 30.70
CA LYS A 107 5.30 -12.25 32.10
C LYS A 107 5.56 -10.76 32.22
N ARG A 108 5.17 -10.15 33.34
CA ARG A 108 5.33 -8.70 33.60
C ARG A 108 6.74 -8.18 33.31
N ASN A 109 7.77 -8.91 33.75
CA ASN A 109 9.17 -8.49 33.57
C ASN A 109 9.58 -8.49 32.09
N GLU A 110 9.09 -9.44 31.30
CA GLU A 110 9.39 -9.53 29.87
C GLU A 110 8.68 -8.44 29.08
N ARG A 111 7.41 -8.18 29.40
CA ARG A 111 6.66 -7.05 28.82
C ARG A 111 7.37 -5.72 29.11
N MET A 112 7.77 -5.49 30.36
CA MET A 112 8.50 -4.29 30.75
C MET A 112 9.85 -4.16 30.05
N ARG A 113 10.58 -5.26 29.88
CA ARG A 113 11.84 -5.27 29.10
C ARG A 113 11.60 -4.86 27.65
N LEU A 114 10.57 -5.37 27.00
CA LEU A 114 10.22 -4.99 25.62
C LEU A 114 9.79 -3.53 25.51
N ASP A 115 9.05 -3.04 26.49
CA ASP A 115 8.64 -1.63 26.54
C ASP A 115 9.85 -0.69 26.65
N LEU A 116 10.83 -1.02 27.49
CA LEU A 116 12.09 -0.26 27.59
C LEU A 116 12.91 -0.32 26.30
N ILE A 117 12.96 -1.47 25.63
CA ILE A 117 13.65 -1.59 24.33
C ILE A 117 12.97 -0.71 23.29
N ARG A 118 11.64 -0.69 23.26
CA ARG A 118 10.85 0.12 22.32
C ARG A 118 11.06 1.61 22.59
N GLU A 119 10.90 2.04 23.84
CA GLU A 119 11.06 3.44 24.25
C GLU A 119 12.46 3.95 23.94
N LYS A 120 13.49 3.18 24.30
CA LYS A 120 14.88 3.51 23.97
C LYS A 120 15.11 3.65 22.46
N ALA A 121 14.58 2.72 21.66
CA ALA A 121 14.74 2.79 20.21
C ALA A 121 13.95 3.98 19.61
N GLU A 122 12.78 4.32 20.15
CA GLU A 122 12.05 5.52 19.75
C GLU A 122 12.89 6.77 20.03
N ASP A 123 13.47 6.90 21.23
CA ASP A 123 14.34 8.01 21.59
C ASP A 123 15.59 8.08 20.70
N ASP A 124 16.26 6.94 20.46
CA ASP A 124 17.49 6.86 19.66
C ASP A 124 17.27 7.31 18.19
N TYR A 125 16.07 7.10 17.63
CA TYR A 125 15.78 7.38 16.22
C TYR A 125 14.85 8.58 15.99
N GLN A 126 14.17 9.12 17.01
CA GLN A 126 13.16 10.18 16.88
C GLN A 126 13.65 11.38 16.08
N ASP A 127 14.82 11.95 16.42
CA ASP A 127 15.34 13.15 15.75
C ASP A 127 15.64 12.89 14.26
N SER A 128 16.15 11.70 13.95
CA SER A 128 16.42 11.30 12.56
C SER A 128 15.13 11.05 11.78
N ILE A 129 14.12 10.44 12.42
CA ILE A 129 12.81 10.23 11.79
C ILE A 129 12.11 11.56 11.51
N HIS A 130 12.24 12.55 12.41
CA HIS A 130 11.74 13.91 12.16
C HIS A 130 12.35 14.55 10.91
N GLN A 131 13.62 14.25 10.59
CA GLN A 131 14.29 14.72 9.37
C GLN A 131 13.86 13.93 8.12
N GLU A 132 13.50 12.66 8.26
CA GLU A 132 13.03 11.82 7.15
C GLU A 132 11.57 12.07 6.75
N LEU A 133 10.71 12.45 7.71
CA LEU A 133 9.28 12.67 7.49
C LEU A 133 8.96 13.69 6.38
N PRO A 134 9.62 14.87 6.28
CA PRO A 134 9.42 15.80 5.17
C PRO A 134 9.69 15.17 3.80
N THR A 135 10.78 14.41 3.67
CA THR A 135 11.14 13.72 2.43
C THR A 135 10.09 12.67 2.07
N LEU A 136 9.66 11.85 3.03
CA LEU A 136 8.58 10.89 2.84
C LEU A 136 7.29 11.57 2.34
N ILE A 137 6.89 12.67 2.98
CA ILE A 137 5.69 13.42 2.62
C ILE A 137 5.80 13.97 1.20
N GLN A 138 6.95 14.53 0.83
CA GLN A 138 7.17 15.08 -0.50
C GLN A 138 7.08 14.00 -1.58
N GLU A 139 7.69 12.84 -1.35
CA GLU A 139 7.71 11.73 -2.30
C GLU A 139 6.34 11.08 -2.46
N VAL A 140 5.62 10.87 -1.36
CA VAL A 140 4.25 10.34 -1.39
C VAL A 140 3.30 11.32 -2.08
N LYS A 141 3.46 12.64 -1.88
CA LYS A 141 2.69 13.65 -2.63
C LYS A 141 2.99 13.61 -4.12
N ALA A 142 4.26 13.44 -4.50
CA ALA A 142 4.70 13.38 -5.88
C ALA A 142 4.37 12.04 -6.58
N TYR A 143 3.99 11.00 -5.83
CA TYR A 143 3.64 9.71 -6.40
C TYR A 143 2.44 9.80 -7.34
N VAL A 144 2.65 9.36 -8.59
CA VAL A 144 1.62 9.20 -9.61
C VAL A 144 1.55 7.73 -9.97
N ILE A 145 0.33 7.18 -9.97
CA ILE A 145 0.10 5.81 -10.38
C ILE A 145 0.16 5.68 -11.91
N ASN A 146 1.06 4.83 -12.39
CA ASN A 146 1.16 4.45 -13.80
C ASN A 146 0.06 3.47 -14.23
#